data_AF-A0A8T5PSI4-F1
#
_entry.id   AF-A0A8T5PSI4-F1
#
_cell.length_a   1.000
_cell.length_b   1.000
_cell.length_c   1.000
_cell.angle_alpha   90.00
_cell.angle_beta   90.00
_cell.angle_gamma   90.00
#
_symmetry.space_group_name_H-M   'P 1'
#
loop_
_entity.id
_entity.type
_entity.pdbx_description
1 polymer ?
#
loop_
_entity_poly.entity_id
_entity_poly.type
_entity_poly.pdbx_seq_one_letter_code
_entity_poly.pdbx_strand_id
1 'polypeptide(L)'
;MKKALREMFLLGVGAAALTKKQADKVVNGLVKQGKLSKKEGEKLVSSIMKESESHRKQLKSTVEKHSKEFVKKFGPAARKELDKLSKHIAGLEKKASRGSSKKRTKKRKPSKKK
;
A
#
# COMPACT_ATOMS: atom_id res chain seq x y z
N MET A 1 1.28 0.74 36.39
CA MET A 1 0.25 -0.28 36.15
C MET A 1 -0.86 0.13 35.16
N LYS A 2 -1.46 1.33 35.24
CA LYS A 2 -2.59 1.74 34.35
C LYS A 2 -2.25 1.77 32.85
N LYS A 3 -1.00 2.05 32.47
CA LYS A 3 -0.54 2.04 31.06
C LYS A 3 -0.50 0.63 30.46
N ALA A 4 0.10 -0.33 31.16
CA ALA A 4 0.18 -1.72 30.69
C ALA A 4 -1.22 -2.33 30.49
N LEU A 5 -2.18 -2.02 31.37
CA LEU A 5 -3.55 -2.48 31.21
C LEU A 5 -4.24 -1.85 29.97
N ARG A 6 -3.99 -0.57 29.69
CA ARG A 6 -4.49 0.08 28.46
C ARG A 6 -3.88 -0.54 27.21
N GLU A 7 -2.56 -0.73 27.19
CA GLU A 7 -1.87 -1.32 26.03
C GLU A 7 -2.29 -2.78 25.82
N MET A 8 -2.41 -3.58 26.88
CA MET A 8 -2.89 -4.95 26.81
C MET A 8 -4.35 -5.04 26.35
N PHE A 9 -5.18 -4.06 26.75
CA PHE A 9 -6.55 -3.94 26.27
C PHE A 9 -6.62 -3.55 24.78
N LEU A 10 -5.79 -2.60 24.35
CA LEU A 10 -5.67 -2.18 22.94
C LEU A 10 -5.17 -3.33 22.05
N LEU A 11 -4.26 -4.15 22.58
CA LEU A 11 -3.75 -5.33 21.90
C LEU A 11 -4.81 -6.44 21.81
N GLY A 12 -5.57 -6.67 22.90
CA GLY A 12 -6.62 -7.69 22.95
C GLY A 12 -7.86 -7.36 22.11
N VAL A 13 -8.18 -6.08 21.91
CA VAL A 13 -9.23 -5.63 20.99
C VAL A 13 -8.71 -5.57 19.55
N GLY A 14 -7.41 -5.39 19.36
CA GLY A 14 -6.75 -5.28 18.07
C GLY A 14 -6.80 -3.87 17.49
N ALA A 15 -5.69 -3.46 16.86
CA ALA A 15 -5.53 -2.12 16.29
C ALA A 15 -6.56 -1.78 15.19
N ALA A 16 -7.11 -2.79 14.51
CA ALA A 16 -8.13 -2.63 13.48
C ALA A 16 -9.54 -2.41 14.04
N ALA A 17 -9.83 -2.91 15.26
CA ALA A 17 -11.14 -2.75 15.89
C ALA A 17 -11.21 -1.52 16.81
N LEU A 18 -10.12 -0.75 16.93
CA LEU A 18 -10.04 0.52 17.63
C LEU A 18 -10.89 1.58 16.95
N THR A 19 -12.18 1.55 17.25
CA THR A 19 -13.14 2.58 16.85
C THR A 19 -13.75 3.19 18.11
N LYS A 20 -14.14 4.47 18.02
CA LYS A 20 -14.81 5.17 19.13
C LYS A 20 -15.99 4.36 19.68
N LYS A 21 -16.84 3.82 18.79
CA LYS A 21 -17.99 2.97 19.14
C LYS A 21 -17.60 1.72 19.94
N GLN A 22 -16.49 1.08 19.59
CA GLN A 22 -16.07 -0.16 20.24
C GLN A 22 -15.37 0.10 21.58
N ALA A 23 -14.61 1.20 21.67
CA ALA A 23 -14.08 1.69 22.94
C ALA A 23 -15.22 2.05 23.91
N ASP A 24 -16.25 2.77 23.43
CA ASP A 24 -17.44 3.12 24.21
C ASP A 24 -18.15 1.86 24.72
N LYS A 25 -18.39 0.86 23.87
CA LYS A 25 -19.05 -0.40 24.30
C LYS A 25 -18.33 -1.10 25.44
N VAL A 26 -17.00 -1.23 25.35
CA VAL A 26 -16.26 -1.98 26.37
C VAL A 26 -16.13 -1.18 27.65
N VAL A 27 -15.89 0.13 27.55
CA VAL A 27 -15.89 1.02 28.72
C VAL A 27 -17.24 0.98 29.42
N ASN A 28 -18.34 1.05 28.68
CA ASN A 28 -19.68 1.00 29.27
C ASN A 28 -19.96 -0.38 29.92
N GLY A 29 -19.41 -1.46 29.36
CA GLY A 29 -19.41 -2.79 30.00
C GLY A 29 -18.66 -2.81 31.33
N LEU A 30 -17.47 -2.20 31.39
CA LEU A 30 -16.68 -2.11 32.61
C LEU A 30 -17.33 -1.22 33.68
N VAL A 31 -18.05 -0.16 33.26
CA VAL A 31 -18.84 0.69 34.16
C VAL A 31 -20.02 -0.10 34.74
N LYS A 32 -20.74 -0.87 33.92
CA LYS A 32 -21.84 -1.73 34.39
C LYS A 32 -21.38 -2.82 35.36
N GLN A 33 -20.16 -3.32 35.18
CA GLN A 33 -19.55 -4.28 36.10
C GLN A 33 -18.99 -3.64 37.38
N GLY A 34 -19.14 -2.32 37.56
CA GLY A 34 -18.62 -1.60 38.73
C GLY A 34 -17.09 -1.45 38.76
N LYS A 35 -16.39 -1.89 37.70
CA LYS A 35 -14.92 -1.86 37.61
C LYS A 35 -14.36 -0.47 37.28
N LEU A 36 -15.20 0.42 36.77
CA LEU A 36 -14.84 1.78 36.36
C LEU A 36 -15.98 2.76 36.69
N SER A 37 -15.62 3.97 37.11
CA SER A 37 -16.58 5.08 37.17
C SER A 37 -16.92 5.59 35.77
N LYS A 38 -18.13 6.12 35.56
CA LYS A 38 -18.51 6.82 34.30
C LYS A 38 -17.46 7.85 33.88
N LYS A 39 -16.99 8.66 34.84
CA LYS A 39 -15.97 9.69 34.59
C LYS A 39 -14.64 9.10 34.13
N GLU A 40 -14.22 7.97 34.70
CA GLU A 40 -12.97 7.32 34.32
C GLU A 40 -13.08 6.66 32.94
N GLY A 41 -14.24 6.11 32.62
CA GLY A 41 -14.56 5.55 31.32
C GLY A 41 -14.43 6.57 30.19
N GLU A 42 -15.10 7.72 30.31
CA GLU A 42 -15.01 8.80 29.31
C GLU A 42 -13.56 9.32 29.15
N LYS A 43 -12.82 9.40 30.27
CA LYS A 43 -11.41 9.79 30.26
C LYS A 43 -10.53 8.75 29.55
N LEU A 44 -10.88 7.46 29.64
CA LEU A 44 -10.19 6.38 28.93
C LEU A 44 -10.38 6.51 27.42
N VAL A 45 -11.63 6.63 26.96
CA VAL A 45 -11.97 6.76 25.54
C VAL A 45 -11.28 7.99 24.93
N SER A 46 -11.41 9.14 25.57
CA SER A 46 -10.78 10.38 25.10
C SER A 46 -9.25 10.31 25.06
N SER A 47 -8.62 9.66 26.04
CA SER A 47 -7.16 9.45 26.03
C SER A 47 -6.74 8.60 24.84
N ILE A 48 -7.42 7.47 24.60
CA ILE A 48 -7.11 6.55 23.50
C ILE A 48 -7.28 7.25 22.15
N MET A 49 -8.34 8.05 21.98
CA MET A 49 -8.57 8.80 20.74
C MET A 49 -7.49 9.86 20.49
N LYS A 50 -7.11 10.64 21.52
CA LYS A 50 -6.03 11.64 21.43
C LYS A 50 -4.68 11.00 21.11
N GLU A 51 -4.36 9.91 21.80
CA GLU A 51 -3.09 9.21 21.63
C GLU A 51 -3.03 8.62 20.21
N SER A 52 -4.12 7.98 19.75
CA SER A 52 -4.28 7.53 18.36
C SER A 52 -4.06 8.63 17.33
N GLU A 53 -4.67 9.81 17.47
CA GLU A 53 -4.47 10.93 16.53
C GLU A 53 -3.00 11.40 16.49
N SER A 54 -2.38 11.54 17.66
CA SER A 54 -0.97 11.92 17.78
C SER A 54 -0.06 10.90 17.10
N HIS A 55 -0.23 9.61 17.42
CA HIS A 55 0.53 8.52 16.81
C HIS A 55 0.30 8.43 15.31
N ARG A 56 -0.93 8.64 14.83
CA ARG A 56 -1.27 8.61 13.40
C ARG A 56 -0.60 9.77 12.65
N LYS A 57 -0.49 10.94 13.26
CA LYS A 57 0.22 12.10 12.69
C LYS A 57 1.72 11.86 12.59
N GLN A 58 2.33 11.27 13.63
CA GLN A 58 3.73 10.87 13.61
C GLN A 58 3.99 9.77 12.57
N LEU A 59 3.16 8.73 12.54
CA LEU A 59 3.24 7.67 11.53
C LEU A 59 3.14 8.23 10.12
N LYS A 60 2.16 9.11 9.85
CA LYS A 60 1.97 9.71 8.53
C LYS A 60 3.21 10.46 8.08
N SER A 61 3.83 11.26 8.97
CA SER A 61 5.05 11.99 8.64
C SER A 61 6.23 11.06 8.33
N THR A 62 6.42 10.02 9.14
CA THR A 62 7.48 9.03 8.91
C THR A 62 7.26 8.24 7.62
N VAL A 63 6.02 7.83 7.36
CA VAL A 63 5.64 7.12 6.13
C VAL A 63 5.80 8.01 4.90
N GLU A 64 5.40 9.28 4.95
CA GLU A 64 5.61 10.23 3.85
C GLU A 64 7.11 10.47 3.58
N LYS A 65 7.93 10.60 4.63
CA LYS A 65 9.38 10.73 4.49
C LYS A 65 10.00 9.48 3.86
N HIS A 66 9.69 8.30 4.40
CA HIS A 66 10.20 7.04 3.87
C HIS A 66 9.71 6.78 2.45
N SER A 67 8.44 7.07 2.14
CA SER A 67 7.88 6.94 0.80
C SER A 67 8.59 7.87 -0.20
N LYS A 68 8.78 9.14 0.15
CA LYS A 68 9.54 10.08 -0.69
C LYS A 68 10.99 9.63 -0.89
N GLU A 69 11.65 9.12 0.15
CA GLU A 69 13.01 8.63 0.06
C GLU A 69 13.10 7.36 -0.81
N PHE A 70 12.13 6.47 -0.68
CA PHE A 70 12.02 5.26 -1.49
C PHE A 70 11.80 5.60 -2.97
N VAL A 71 10.89 6.53 -3.27
CA VAL A 71 10.69 7.03 -4.64
C VAL A 71 11.94 7.74 -5.17
N LYS A 72 12.67 8.50 -4.34
CA LYS A 72 13.90 9.17 -4.76
C LYS A 72 15.04 8.19 -5.04
N LYS A 73 15.18 7.14 -4.23
CA LYS A 73 16.24 6.12 -4.36
C LYS A 73 15.92 5.08 -5.45
N PHE A 74 14.69 4.59 -5.51
CA PHE A 74 14.28 3.48 -6.38
C PHE A 74 13.48 3.93 -7.62
N GLY A 75 12.88 5.12 -7.61
CA GLY A 75 12.18 5.66 -8.79
C GLY A 75 13.06 5.80 -10.04
N PRO A 76 14.33 6.24 -9.94
CA PRO A 76 15.24 6.25 -11.09
C PRO A 76 15.57 4.86 -11.62
N ALA A 77 15.66 3.85 -10.73
CA ALA A 77 15.90 2.46 -11.13
C ALA A 77 14.67 1.89 -11.86
N ALA A 78 13.46 2.16 -11.35
CA ALA A 78 12.21 1.77 -12.02
C ALA A 78 12.06 2.43 -13.40
N ARG A 79 12.42 3.72 -13.54
CA ARG A 79 12.42 4.40 -14.84
C ARG A 79 13.44 3.82 -15.82
N LYS A 80 14.63 3.44 -15.37
CA LYS A 80 15.65 2.79 -16.21
C LYS A 80 15.21 1.40 -16.69
N GLU A 81 14.55 0.63 -15.83
CA GLU A 81 13.95 -0.66 -16.22
C GLU A 81 12.85 -0.47 -17.26
N LEU A 82 11.96 0.52 -17.07
CA LEU A 82 10.91 0.84 -18.05
C LEU A 82 11.48 1.27 -19.41
N ASP A 83 12.56 2.06 -19.43
CA ASP A 83 13.23 2.50 -20.67
C ASP A 83 13.89 1.31 -21.40
N LYS A 84 14.55 0.40 -20.67
CA LYS A 84 15.09 -0.84 -21.25
C LYS A 84 14.01 -1.71 -21.85
N LEU A 85 12.87 -1.85 -21.16
CA LEU A 85 11.75 -2.65 -21.63
C LEU A 85 11.14 -2.04 -22.91
N SER A 86 10.99 -0.72 -22.95
CA SER A 86 10.53 0.02 -24.13
C SER A 86 11.48 -0.16 -25.32
N LYS A 87 12.79 -0.06 -25.11
CA LYS A 87 13.80 -0.34 -26.15
C LYS A 87 13.77 -1.78 -26.65
N HIS A 88 13.55 -2.75 -25.76
CA HIS A 88 13.38 -4.15 -26.14
C HIS A 88 12.15 -4.34 -27.03
N ILE A 89 11.01 -3.76 -26.65
CA ILE A 89 9.77 -3.82 -27.44
C ILE A 89 9.98 -3.18 -28.82
N ALA A 90 10.54 -1.97 -28.88
CA ALA A 90 10.83 -1.30 -30.15
C ALA A 90 11.80 -2.12 -31.04
N GLY A 91 12.80 -2.78 -30.43
CA GLY A 91 13.71 -3.68 -31.12
C GLY A 91 13.03 -4.93 -31.68
N LEU A 92 12.07 -5.49 -30.93
CA LEU A 92 11.26 -6.62 -31.34
C LEU A 92 10.28 -6.25 -32.45
N GLU A 93 9.62 -5.09 -32.38
CA GLU A 93 8.75 -4.56 -33.43
C GLU A 93 9.52 -4.32 -34.73
N LYS A 94 10.74 -3.78 -34.63
CA LYS A 94 11.62 -3.55 -35.79
C LYS A 94 12.11 -4.86 -36.42
N LYS A 95 12.25 -5.94 -35.63
CA LYS A 95 12.54 -7.29 -36.13
C LYS A 95 11.31 -7.95 -36.74
N ALA A 96 10.14 -7.79 -36.13
CA ALA A 96 8.86 -8.31 -36.64
C ALA A 96 8.50 -7.69 -38.01
N SER A 97 8.68 -6.38 -38.16
CA SER A 97 8.48 -5.65 -39.43
C SER A 97 9.51 -6.00 -40.52
N ARG A 98 10.74 -6.38 -40.14
CA ARG A 98 11.75 -6.86 -41.10
C ARG A 98 11.53 -8.32 -41.52
N GLY A 99 10.91 -9.14 -40.67
CA GLY A 99 10.58 -10.54 -40.96
C GLY A 99 9.47 -10.72 -42.00
N SER A 100 8.54 -9.75 -42.12
CA SER A 100 7.42 -9.81 -43.08
C SER A 100 7.79 -9.39 -44.51
N SER A 101 8.93 -8.72 -44.73
CA SER A 101 9.32 -8.23 -46.06
C SER A 101 10.19 -9.19 -46.89
N LYS A 102 10.77 -10.25 -46.28
CA LYS A 102 11.72 -11.15 -46.98
C LYS A 102 11.09 -12.37 -47.68
N LYS A 103 9.77 -12.54 -47.69
CA LYS A 103 9.09 -13.75 -48.22
C LYS A 103 8.39 -13.60 -49.59
N ARG A 104 8.46 -12.45 -50.28
CA ARG A 104 7.77 -12.22 -51.58
C ARG A 104 8.70 -11.90 -52.77
N THR A 105 9.78 -12.64 -53.02
CA THR A 105 10.49 -12.54 -54.35
C THR A 105 11.12 -13.83 -54.89
N LYS A 106 10.89 -15.03 -54.32
CA LYS A 106 11.36 -16.30 -54.92
C LYS A 106 10.21 -17.27 -55.22
N LYS A 107 9.43 -16.99 -56.27
CA LYS A 107 8.49 -17.90 -57.00
C LYS A 107 7.74 -17.00 -58.01
N ARG A 108 7.76 -17.16 -59.34
CA ARG A 108 7.94 -18.29 -60.26
C ARG A 108 8.37 -17.73 -61.63
N LYS A 109 9.33 -18.34 -62.32
CA LYS A 109 9.37 -18.27 -63.80
C LYS A 109 8.16 -19.05 -64.32
N PRO A 110 7.33 -18.54 -65.23
CA PRO A 110 6.57 -19.38 -66.12
C PRO A 110 7.29 -19.45 -67.47
N SER A 111 7.72 -20.66 -67.79
CA SER A 111 8.06 -21.12 -69.13
C SER A 111 6.86 -21.10 -70.07
N LYS A 112 7.13 -20.77 -71.34
CA LYS A 112 6.37 -20.95 -72.61
C LYS A 112 5.21 -19.97 -72.90
N LYS A 113 5.29 -19.26 -74.04
CA LYS A 113 4.72 -19.72 -75.35
C LYS A 113 4.60 -18.57 -76.37
N LYS A 114 5.50 -18.50 -77.36
CA LYS A 114 5.20 -18.35 -78.79
C LYS A 114 6.49 -18.54 -79.59
#